data_AF-A0A537B3T8-F1
#
_entry.id   AF-A0A537B3T8-F1
#
_cell.length_a   1.000
_cell.length_b   1.000
_cell.length_c   1.000
_cell.angle_alpha   90.00
_cell.angle_beta   90.00
_cell.angle_gamma   90.00
#
_symmetry.space_group_name_H-M   'P 1'
#
loop_
_entity.id
_entity.type
_entity.pdbx_description
1 polymer ?
#
loop_
_entity_poly.entity_id
_entity_poly.type
_entity_poly.pdbx_seq_one_letter_code
_entity_poly.pdbx_strand_id
1 'polypeptide(L)'
;MKKTRTTRPFTLPPRKSDQTLRGFVRQHLKLVEEILNAGVSYESLVKAVRAAGFGERSVVSLRVAVFKARKRALECARALPTKASTSVSTQTAQRVQQSSLAPLKDDRAALARRLRELARPPRSGEPDPLD
;
A
#
# COMPACT_ATOMS: atom_id res chain seq x y z
N MET A 1 14.88 -37.25 22.24
CA MET A 1 14.45 -36.09 23.07
C MET A 1 13.36 -35.31 22.33
N LYS A 2 12.08 -35.46 22.72
CA LYS A 2 10.97 -34.71 22.12
C LYS A 2 10.89 -33.35 22.82
N LYS A 3 11.39 -32.29 22.18
CA LYS A 3 11.21 -30.91 22.67
C LYS A 3 9.71 -30.56 22.58
N THR A 4 8.97 -30.77 23.66
CA THR A 4 7.61 -30.24 23.82
C THR A 4 7.71 -28.73 23.87
N ARG A 5 7.61 -28.10 22.70
CA ARG A 5 7.58 -26.64 22.56
C ARG A 5 6.29 -26.16 23.21
N THR A 6 6.38 -25.67 24.44
CA THR A 6 5.29 -25.02 25.17
C THR A 6 4.74 -23.89 24.31
N THR A 7 3.61 -24.16 23.65
CA THR A 7 2.92 -23.17 22.81
C THR A 7 2.21 -22.25 23.78
N ARG A 8 2.79 -21.07 24.03
CA ARG A 8 2.13 -20.06 24.87
C ARG A 8 0.76 -19.73 24.24
N PRO A 9 -0.32 -19.66 25.03
CA PRO A 9 -1.61 -19.26 24.51
C PRO A 9 -1.48 -17.83 23.97
N PHE A 10 -1.77 -17.64 22.69
CA PHE A 10 -1.82 -16.33 22.04
C PHE A 10 -3.28 -15.99 21.75
N THR A 11 -3.64 -14.74 21.98
CA THR A 11 -5.01 -14.27 21.78
C THR A 11 -5.01 -13.20 20.71
N LEU A 12 -5.85 -13.39 19.69
CA LEU A 12 -6.06 -12.38 18.66
C LEU A 12 -7.12 -11.37 19.12
N PRO A 13 -7.01 -10.09 18.73
CA PRO A 13 -8.05 -9.10 18.99
C PRO A 13 -9.40 -9.54 18.42
N PRO A 14 -10.52 -9.23 19.09
CA PRO A 14 -11.85 -9.54 18.57
C PRO A 14 -12.12 -8.77 17.28
N ARG A 15 -12.88 -9.40 16.38
CA ARG A 15 -13.35 -8.79 15.13
C ARG A 15 -14.26 -7.59 15.43
N LYS A 16 -14.00 -6.47 14.75
CA LYS A 16 -14.93 -5.32 14.73
C LYS A 16 -16.07 -5.55 13.74
N SER A 17 -17.21 -4.89 13.95
CA SER A 17 -18.35 -4.90 13.02
C SER A 17 -17.89 -4.61 11.59
N ASP A 18 -18.37 -5.41 10.63
CA ASP A 18 -18.06 -5.33 9.19
C ASP A 18 -16.58 -5.48 8.81
N GLN A 19 -15.70 -5.81 9.76
CA GLN A 19 -14.30 -6.00 9.47
C GLN A 19 -14.08 -7.27 8.65
N THR A 20 -13.43 -7.12 7.50
CA THR A 20 -13.01 -8.25 6.66
C THR A 20 -11.73 -8.88 7.20
N LEU A 21 -11.52 -10.17 6.93
CA LEU A 21 -10.28 -10.88 7.31
C LEU A 21 -9.03 -10.15 6.80
N ARG A 22 -9.07 -9.66 5.57
CA ARG A 22 -7.96 -8.89 5.00
C ARG A 22 -7.73 -7.58 5.73
N GLY A 23 -8.79 -6.87 6.09
CA GLY A 23 -8.70 -5.64 6.88
C GLY A 23 -8.09 -5.89 8.25
N PHE A 24 -8.53 -6.94 8.92
CA PHE A 24 -8.01 -7.40 10.21
C PHE A 24 -6.52 -7.76 10.13
N VAL A 25 -6.13 -8.63 9.21
CA VAL A 25 -4.73 -9.05 9.04
C VAL A 25 -3.83 -7.88 8.67
N ARG A 26 -4.32 -6.92 7.87
CA ARG A 26 -3.57 -5.70 7.57
C ARG A 26 -3.35 -4.85 8.82
N GLN A 27 -4.38 -4.67 9.63
CA GLN A 27 -4.32 -3.85 10.85
C GLN A 27 -3.41 -4.49 11.91
N HIS A 28 -3.45 -5.81 12.02
CA HIS A 28 -2.72 -6.57 13.04
C HIS A 28 -1.54 -7.37 12.45
N LEU A 29 -0.97 -6.91 11.33
CA LEU A 29 0.06 -7.65 10.60
C LEU A 29 1.26 -7.96 11.50
N LYS A 30 1.76 -6.97 12.25
CA LYS A 30 2.91 -7.13 13.16
C LYS A 30 2.67 -8.24 14.18
N LEU A 31 1.51 -8.24 14.82
CA LEU A 31 1.13 -9.25 15.82
C LEU A 31 1.01 -10.64 15.18
N VAL A 32 0.40 -10.73 13.99
CA VAL A 32 0.31 -11.99 13.24
C VAL A 32 1.70 -12.51 12.87
N GLU A 33 2.62 -11.63 12.49
CA GLU A 33 4.00 -11.99 12.17
C GLU A 33 4.79 -12.43 13.39
N GLU A 34 4.65 -11.76 14.53
CA GLU A 34 5.25 -12.17 15.79
C GLU A 34 4.81 -13.58 16.20
N ILE A 35 3.51 -13.88 16.05
CA ILE A 35 2.96 -15.21 16.33
C ILE A 35 3.54 -16.27 15.37
N LEU A 36 3.62 -15.97 14.08
CA LEU A 36 4.22 -16.87 13.08
C LEU A 36 5.72 -17.07 13.33
N ASN A 37 6.46 -16.02 13.70
CA ASN A 37 7.88 -16.08 14.03
C ASN A 37 8.13 -16.84 15.34
N ALA A 38 7.19 -16.78 16.29
CA ALA A 38 7.14 -17.62 17.47
C ALA A 38 6.81 -19.09 17.14
N GLY A 39 6.70 -19.44 15.84
CA GLY A 39 6.55 -20.78 15.27
C GLY A 39 5.17 -21.40 15.44
N VAL A 40 4.15 -20.57 15.60
CA VAL A 40 2.75 -20.99 15.53
C VAL A 40 2.40 -21.31 14.08
N SER A 41 1.77 -22.46 13.84
CA SER A 41 1.33 -22.84 12.51
C SER A 41 0.14 -22.00 12.04
N TYR A 42 -0.02 -21.86 10.73
CA TYR A 42 -1.19 -21.20 10.15
C TYR A 42 -2.51 -21.87 10.56
N GLU A 43 -2.52 -23.17 10.84
CA GLU A 43 -3.70 -23.91 11.30
C GLU A 43 -4.15 -23.44 12.68
N SER A 44 -3.21 -23.29 13.62
CA SER A 44 -3.47 -22.73 14.94
C SER A 44 -3.92 -21.27 14.84
N LEU A 45 -3.32 -20.51 13.92
CA LEU A 45 -3.71 -19.12 13.67
C LEU A 45 -5.15 -19.04 13.11
N VAL A 46 -5.57 -19.95 12.23
CA VAL A 46 -6.95 -20.05 11.74
C VAL A 46 -7.93 -20.33 12.88
N LYS A 47 -7.58 -21.20 13.84
CA LYS A 47 -8.42 -21.46 15.02
C LYS A 47 -8.60 -20.18 15.85
N ALA A 48 -7.53 -19.42 16.06
CA ALA A 48 -7.62 -18.14 16.76
C ALA A 48 -8.43 -17.09 15.98
N VAL A 49 -8.30 -17.04 14.65
CA VAL A 49 -9.10 -16.16 13.78
C VAL A 49 -10.59 -16.53 13.82
N ARG A 50 -10.89 -17.83 13.90
CA ARG A 50 -12.26 -18.33 14.10
C ARG A 50 -12.81 -17.87 15.45
N ALA A 51 -12.03 -18.05 16.53
CA ALA A 51 -12.39 -17.59 17.87
C ALA A 51 -12.56 -16.06 17.95
N ALA A 52 -11.84 -15.31 17.11
CA ALA A 52 -11.99 -13.85 17.00
C ALA A 52 -13.27 -13.40 16.27
N GLY A 53 -14.07 -14.31 15.69
CA GLY A 53 -15.37 -13.99 15.09
C GLY A 53 -15.39 -13.88 13.56
N PHE A 54 -14.35 -14.36 12.86
CA PHE A 54 -14.31 -14.37 11.39
C PHE A 54 -15.00 -15.58 10.73
N GLY A 55 -15.60 -16.47 11.54
CA GLY A 55 -16.26 -17.69 11.08
C GLY A 55 -15.27 -18.75 10.57
N GLU A 56 -15.79 -19.73 9.81
CA GLU A 56 -14.94 -20.73 9.18
C GLU A 56 -14.10 -20.09 8.06
N ARG A 57 -12.78 -20.06 8.24
CA ARG A 57 -11.83 -19.55 7.25
C ARG A 57 -10.81 -20.62 6.93
N SER A 58 -10.41 -20.68 5.65
CA SER A 58 -9.37 -21.59 5.22
C SER A 58 -7.98 -21.05 5.54
N VAL A 59 -7.02 -21.97 5.74
CA VAL A 59 -5.59 -21.66 5.86
C VAL A 59 -5.10 -20.89 4.63
N VAL A 60 -5.59 -21.23 3.44
CA VAL A 60 -5.25 -20.57 2.17
C VAL A 60 -5.66 -19.10 2.20
N SER A 61 -6.88 -18.80 2.63
CA SER A 61 -7.37 -17.42 2.73
C SER A 61 -6.53 -16.59 3.70
N LEU A 62 -6.10 -17.17 4.82
CA LEU A 62 -5.24 -16.50 5.79
C LEU A 62 -3.83 -16.24 5.23
N ARG A 63 -3.22 -17.23 4.57
CA ARG A 63 -1.91 -17.06 3.89
C ARG A 63 -1.96 -15.95 2.85
N VAL A 64 -3.00 -15.94 2.01
CA VAL A 64 -3.18 -14.89 1.00
C VAL A 64 -3.39 -13.52 1.65
N ALA A 65 -4.16 -13.44 2.73
CA ALA A 65 -4.36 -12.19 3.47
C ALA A 65 -3.05 -11.66 4.05
N VAL A 66 -2.24 -12.52 4.68
CA VAL A 66 -0.92 -12.17 5.24
C VAL A 66 0.03 -11.73 4.12
N PHE A 67 0.12 -12.49 3.03
CA PHE A 67 0.96 -12.13 1.88
C PHE A 67 0.58 -10.77 1.29
N LYS A 68 -0.71 -10.52 1.05
CA LYS A 68 -1.20 -9.24 0.52
C LYS A 68 -0.96 -8.09 1.50
N ALA A 69 -1.05 -8.34 2.81
CA ALA A 69 -0.76 -7.34 3.83
C ALA A 69 0.74 -6.98 3.85
N ARG A 70 1.63 -7.98 3.79
CA ARG A 70 3.10 -7.79 3.69
C ARG A 70 3.49 -6.99 2.45
N LYS A 71 2.99 -7.40 1.28
CA LYS A 71 3.28 -6.71 0.02
C LYS A 71 2.92 -5.23 0.11
N ARG A 72 1.74 -4.92 0.65
CA ARG A 72 1.30 -3.53 0.82
C ARG A 72 2.14 -2.76 1.83
N ALA A 73 2.52 -3.38 2.95
CA ALA A 73 3.39 -2.73 3.94
C ALA A 73 4.73 -2.33 3.32
N LEU A 74 5.31 -3.20 2.49
CA LEU A 74 6.54 -2.93 1.74
C LEU A 74 6.35 -1.78 0.73
N GLU A 75 5.24 -1.78 -0.01
CA GLU A 75 4.90 -0.68 -0.93
C GLU A 75 4.76 0.66 -0.20
N CYS A 76 4.07 0.69 0.95
CA CYS A 76 3.94 1.90 1.77
C CYS A 76 5.29 2.38 2.33
N ALA A 77 6.18 1.46 2.73
CA ALA A 77 7.53 1.81 3.19
C ALA A 77 8.40 2.39 2.06
N ARG A 78 8.25 1.87 0.83
CA ARG A 78 8.96 2.38 -0.36
C ARG A 78 8.38 3.68 -0.89
N ALA A 79 7.10 3.93 -0.66
CA ALA A 79 6.39 5.11 -1.11
C ALA A 79 6.55 6.33 -0.19
N LEU A 80 7.35 6.23 0.90
CA LEU A 80 7.74 7.39 1.70
C LEU A 80 8.43 8.41 0.77
N PRO A 81 7.78 9.54 0.45
CA PRO A 81 8.48 10.60 -0.22
C PRO A 81 9.39 11.24 0.84
N THR A 82 10.60 11.61 0.46
CA THR A 82 11.42 12.59 1.18
C THR A 82 10.65 13.92 1.18
N LYS A 83 9.62 14.05 2.03
CA LYS A 83 8.89 15.29 2.24
C LYS A 83 9.15 15.74 3.65
N ALA A 84 9.83 16.88 3.69
CA ALA A 84 10.17 17.65 4.86
C ALA A 84 9.04 17.67 5.89
N SER A 85 9.43 17.58 7.15
CA SER A 85 8.63 17.97 8.29
C SER A 85 8.16 19.42 8.08
N THR A 86 6.91 19.61 7.67
CA THR A 86 6.20 20.85 7.95
C THR A 86 5.17 20.50 9.00
N SER A 87 5.61 20.66 10.25
CA SER A 87 4.81 20.54 11.46
C SER A 87 3.56 21.41 11.31
N VAL A 88 2.39 20.77 11.18
CA VAL A 88 1.11 21.46 11.32
C VAL A 88 0.85 21.56 12.81
N SER A 89 1.35 22.63 13.42
CA SER A 89 0.94 23.08 14.74
C SER A 89 -0.14 24.14 14.57
N THR A 90 -1.26 23.89 15.25
CA THR A 90 -2.47 24.70 15.38
C THR A 90 -2.23 26.21 15.48
N GLN A 91 -2.93 27.00 14.64
CA GLN A 91 -3.42 28.32 15.08
C GLN A 91 -4.58 28.82 14.20
N THR A 92 -5.55 29.37 14.92
CA THR A 92 -6.84 29.95 14.54
C THR A 92 -6.73 31.22 13.70
N ALA A 93 -7.73 31.40 12.83
CA ALA A 93 -8.21 32.59 12.12
C ALA A 93 -7.42 33.92 12.23
N GLN A 94 -6.96 34.47 11.09
CA GLN A 94 -7.15 35.89 10.74
C GLN A 94 -6.84 36.23 9.26
N ARG A 95 -7.87 36.79 8.62
CA ARG A 95 -7.97 37.82 7.57
C ARG A 95 -6.68 38.43 6.96
N VAL A 96 -6.60 38.33 5.61
CA VAL A 96 -6.16 39.30 4.58
C VAL A 96 -4.71 39.84 4.62
N GLN A 97 -3.90 39.48 3.61
CA GLN A 97 -3.35 40.42 2.60
C GLN A 97 -2.56 39.70 1.49
N GLN A 98 -2.55 40.34 0.33
CA GLN A 98 -2.02 39.91 -0.96
C GLN A 98 -0.53 39.56 -0.95
N SER A 99 -0.15 38.58 -1.77
CA SER A 99 1.04 38.68 -2.64
C SER A 99 0.81 37.87 -3.90
N SER A 100 0.85 38.55 -5.05
CA SER A 100 0.76 37.98 -6.38
C SER A 100 2.04 37.20 -6.69
N LEU A 101 1.94 35.96 -7.18
CA LEU A 101 3.04 35.26 -7.86
C LEU A 101 2.49 34.12 -8.76
N ALA A 102 2.33 34.49 -10.03
CA ALA A 102 2.30 33.70 -11.27
C ALA A 102 1.38 32.45 -11.39
N PRO A 103 0.55 32.36 -12.45
CA PRO A 103 -0.01 31.08 -12.84
C PRO A 103 1.12 30.18 -13.37
N LEU A 104 1.39 29.07 -12.67
CA LEU A 104 2.16 27.95 -13.20
C LEU A 104 1.40 27.45 -14.45
N LYS A 105 1.82 27.93 -15.62
CA LYS A 105 1.35 27.42 -16.91
C LYS A 105 1.66 25.93 -16.95
N ASP A 106 0.63 25.17 -17.23
CA ASP A 106 0.63 23.72 -17.31
C ASP A 106 1.46 23.27 -18.53
N ASP A 107 2.79 23.22 -18.37
CA ASP A 107 3.76 22.81 -19.41
C ASP A 107 3.69 21.29 -19.73
N ARG A 108 2.77 20.57 -19.10
CA ARG A 108 2.59 19.13 -19.34
C ARG A 108 2.03 18.87 -20.75
N ALA A 109 1.22 19.77 -21.28
CA ALA A 109 0.70 19.69 -22.65
C ALA A 109 1.77 19.98 -23.72
N ALA A 110 2.75 20.84 -23.42
CA ALA A 110 3.85 21.17 -24.33
C ALA A 110 4.81 19.97 -24.52
N LEU A 111 5.14 19.29 -23.42
CA LEU A 111 5.94 18.06 -23.44
C LEU A 111 5.26 16.93 -24.22
N ALA A 112 3.95 16.76 -24.07
CA ALA A 112 3.19 15.74 -24.80
C ALA A 112 3.14 15.98 -26.32
N ARG A 113 3.13 17.25 -26.76
CA ARG A 113 3.20 17.60 -28.19
C ARG A 113 4.56 17.28 -28.80
N ARG A 114 5.65 17.57 -28.09
CA ARG A 114 7.03 17.36 -28.59
C ARG A 114 7.38 15.86 -28.76
N LEU A 115 6.90 15.02 -27.85
CA LEU A 115 7.03 13.55 -27.96
C LEU A 115 6.27 12.98 -29.17
N ARG A 116 5.11 13.56 -29.50
CA ARG A 116 4.32 13.12 -30.67
C ARG A 116 4.97 13.51 -32.00
N GLU A 117 5.71 14.62 -32.05
CA GLU A 117 6.49 15.00 -33.24
C GLU A 117 7.71 14.09 -33.45
N LEU A 118 8.42 13.72 -32.37
CA LEU A 118 9.57 12.79 -32.46
C LEU A 118 9.16 11.36 -32.82
N ALA A 119 7.95 10.94 -32.45
CA ALA A 119 7.41 9.63 -32.81
C ALA A 119 6.73 9.60 -34.20
N ARG A 120 6.79 10.71 -34.96
CA ARG A 120 6.22 10.75 -36.31
C ARG A 120 7.17 9.97 -37.25
N PRO A 121 6.71 8.89 -37.89
CA PRO A 121 7.51 8.20 -38.89
C PRO A 121 7.84 9.15 -40.05
N PRO A 122 8.99 8.99 -40.72
CA PRO A 122 9.30 9.77 -41.91
C PRO A 122 8.17 9.56 -42.94
N ARG A 123 7.62 10.66 -43.45
CA ARG A 123 6.69 10.59 -44.57
C ARG A 123 7.50 10.16 -45.80
N SER A 124 7.42 8.87 -46.15
CA SER A 124 7.77 8.43 -47.50
C SER A 124 6.88 9.18 -48.49
N GLY A 125 7.47 10.06 -49.28
CA GLY A 125 6.76 10.82 -50.31
C GLY A 125 7.41 12.14 -50.68
N GLU A 126 8.74 12.19 -50.73
CA GLU A 126 9.45 13.23 -51.49
C GLU A 126 9.69 12.63 -52.90
N PRO A 127 9.06 13.14 -53.96
CA PRO A 127 9.47 12.77 -55.31
C PRO A 127 10.82 13.42 -55.60
N ASP A 128 11.78 12.60 -56.00
CA ASP A 128 13.10 12.96 -56.50
C ASP A 128 12.94 13.85 -57.74
N PRO A 129 13.44 15.11 -57.77
CA PRO A 129 13.38 15.94 -58.96
C PRO A 129 14.63 15.68 -59.80
N LEU A 130 14.64 14.55 -60.50
CA LEU A 130 15.59 14.24 -61.59
C LEU A 130 14.83 13.55 -62.73
N ASP A 131 14.12 14.37 -63.51
CA ASP A 131 14.01 14.24 -64.96
C ASP A 131 14.10 15.65 -65.58
#